data_AF-A0A3R7GX29-F1
#
_entry.id   AF-A0A3R7GX29-F1
#
_cell.length_a   1.000
_cell.length_b   1.000
_cell.length_c   1.000
_cell.angle_alpha   90.00
_cell.angle_beta   90.00
_cell.angle_gamma   90.00
#
_symmetry.space_group_name_H-M   'P 1'
#
loop_
_entity.id
_entity.type
_entity.pdbx_description
1 polymer ?
#
loop_
_entity_poly.entity_id
_entity_poly.type
_entity_poly.pdbx_seq_one_letter_code
_entity_poly.pdbx_strand_id
1 'polypeptide(L)'
;MWEELVTTKSFWAAVVVFRLWNSLFVRSSFNPDEYWQGPEVAHRLVFGYGHLTWEWQDDARLRGFAHPALFAGLYKLLELLNLDSRWAVAYGPRLLQGFLSAANDYFLYKLAHTYFGPKSAKWALLCHIFSWFIFYVMVRPFSNCVETVCTTAALAYWPWKFLDGVDKKKDDAPVKRSSRTLALVFAALGVLFRPTNVMIWLYPGIVHFFQTRDRAGLIFGTVLPIALATTAVMLCIDRLGYGEWTFVPFNFFKFNILEVRADI
;
A
#
# COMPACT_ATOMS: atom_id res chain seq x y z
N MET A 1 -13.46 -23.08 19.91
CA MET A 1 -12.00 -22.95 19.75
C MET A 1 -11.59 -22.00 18.63
N TRP A 2 -12.07 -22.15 17.38
CA TRP A 2 -11.77 -21.19 16.29
C TRP A 2 -12.41 -19.80 16.51
N GLU A 3 -13.47 -19.70 17.32
CA GLU A 3 -14.23 -18.46 17.43
C GLU A 3 -13.46 -17.29 18.06
N GLU A 4 -12.63 -17.58 19.07
CA GLU A 4 -11.82 -16.59 19.79
C GLU A 4 -10.41 -16.44 19.20
N LEU A 5 -9.99 -17.32 18.30
CA LEU A 5 -8.60 -17.35 17.83
C LEU A 5 -8.19 -16.00 17.19
N VAL A 6 -9.05 -15.43 16.36
CA VAL A 6 -8.78 -14.20 15.60
C VAL A 6 -8.83 -12.94 16.48
N THR A 7 -9.35 -13.03 17.71
CA THR A 7 -9.32 -11.92 18.68
C THR A 7 -8.06 -11.93 19.53
N THR A 8 -7.28 -13.02 19.50
CA THR A 8 -6.04 -13.12 20.29
C THR A 8 -4.85 -12.43 19.61
N LYS A 9 -3.99 -11.80 20.42
CA LYS A 9 -2.73 -11.21 19.94
C LYS A 9 -1.76 -12.28 19.42
N SER A 10 -1.77 -13.48 20.01
CA SER A 10 -0.94 -14.63 19.57
C SER A 10 -1.25 -15.06 18.15
N PHE A 11 -2.51 -15.06 17.74
CA PHE A 11 -2.88 -15.38 16.37
C PHE A 11 -2.28 -14.41 15.36
N TRP A 12 -2.43 -13.10 15.57
CA TRP A 12 -1.87 -12.09 14.67
C TRP A 12 -0.34 -12.10 14.69
N ALA A 13 0.29 -12.39 15.83
CA ALA A 13 1.74 -12.62 15.89
C ALA A 13 2.14 -13.84 15.04
N ALA A 14 1.37 -14.94 15.09
CA ALA A 14 1.62 -16.11 14.25
C ALA A 14 1.44 -15.81 12.75
N VAL A 15 0.45 -14.99 12.37
CA VAL A 15 0.28 -14.52 10.98
C VAL A 15 1.48 -13.70 10.52
N VAL A 16 1.99 -12.80 11.38
CA VAL A 16 3.21 -12.03 11.07
C VAL A 16 4.41 -12.96 10.89
N VAL A 17 4.65 -13.88 11.82
CA VAL A 17 5.75 -14.85 11.72
C VAL A 17 5.62 -15.69 10.45
N PHE A 18 4.41 -16.14 10.11
CA PHE A 18 4.14 -16.86 8.88
C PHE A 18 4.48 -16.04 7.62
N ARG A 19 4.08 -14.76 7.56
CA ARG A 19 4.39 -13.91 6.40
C ARG A 19 5.87 -13.54 6.29
N LEU A 20 6.58 -13.41 7.41
CA LEU A 20 8.03 -13.24 7.42
C LEU A 20 8.74 -14.51 6.95
N TRP A 21 8.31 -15.68 7.43
CA TRP A 21 8.82 -16.95 6.92
C TRP A 21 8.54 -17.10 5.42
N ASN A 22 7.32 -16.78 4.97
CA ASN A 22 6.93 -16.84 3.57
C ASN A 22 7.83 -15.94 2.69
N SER A 23 8.11 -14.71 3.12
CA SER A 23 8.96 -13.79 2.34
C SER A 23 10.41 -14.26 2.19
N LEU A 24 10.91 -15.08 3.12
CA LEU A 24 12.22 -15.73 3.05
C LEU A 24 12.18 -17.08 2.29
N PHE A 25 11.04 -17.75 2.34
CA PHE A 25 10.80 -19.03 1.66
C PHE A 25 10.71 -18.84 0.15
N VAL A 26 10.03 -17.79 -0.31
CA VAL A 26 9.88 -17.48 -1.73
C VAL A 26 11.21 -16.94 -2.29
N ARG A 27 11.96 -17.81 -2.98
CA ARG A 27 13.29 -17.49 -3.55
C ARG A 27 13.32 -17.32 -5.06
N SER A 28 12.25 -17.66 -5.77
CA SER A 28 12.19 -17.49 -7.22
C SER A 28 12.07 -16.01 -7.61
N SER A 29 12.21 -15.69 -8.89
CA SER A 29 11.90 -14.37 -9.46
C SER A 29 10.58 -14.43 -10.23
N PHE A 30 9.82 -13.33 -10.24
CA PHE A 30 8.59 -13.22 -11.04
C PHE A 30 8.70 -12.18 -12.17
N ASN A 31 9.09 -10.95 -11.82
CA ASN A 31 9.16 -9.82 -12.75
C ASN A 31 10.39 -8.96 -12.38
N PRO A 32 11.15 -8.41 -13.35
CA PRO A 32 12.27 -7.49 -13.09
C PRO A 32 11.92 -6.33 -12.15
N ASP A 33 10.67 -5.86 -12.14
CA ASP A 33 10.21 -4.77 -11.25
C ASP A 33 10.45 -5.06 -9.76
N GLU A 34 10.55 -6.33 -9.38
CA GLU A 34 10.87 -6.78 -8.02
C GLU A 34 12.21 -6.20 -7.52
N TYR A 35 13.15 -5.97 -8.44
CA TYR A 35 14.48 -5.47 -8.11
C TYR A 35 14.66 -4.03 -8.64
N TRP A 36 14.30 -3.79 -9.89
CA TRP A 36 14.67 -2.58 -10.64
C TRP A 36 13.69 -1.40 -10.46
N GLN A 37 12.56 -1.57 -9.76
CA GLN A 37 11.58 -0.50 -9.51
C GLN A 37 11.41 -0.15 -8.02
N GLY A 38 12.20 -0.77 -7.14
CA GLY A 38 12.10 -0.54 -5.70
C GLY A 38 13.45 -0.70 -5.01
N PRO A 39 13.88 -1.94 -4.69
CA PRO A 39 15.10 -2.18 -3.92
C PRO A 39 16.38 -1.58 -4.52
N GLU A 40 16.62 -1.70 -5.82
CA GLU A 40 17.83 -1.18 -6.46
C GLU A 40 17.84 0.36 -6.49
N VAL A 41 16.68 0.96 -6.81
CA VAL A 41 16.51 2.42 -6.83
C VAL A 41 16.75 3.01 -5.45
N ALA A 42 16.18 2.36 -4.42
CA ALA A 42 16.39 2.72 -3.02
C ALA A 42 17.84 2.55 -2.57
N HIS A 43 18.50 1.50 -3.03
CA HIS A 43 19.89 1.22 -2.73
C HIS A 43 20.79 2.34 -3.28
N ARG A 44 20.60 2.73 -4.54
CA ARG A 44 21.33 3.86 -5.14
C ARG A 44 21.07 5.17 -4.43
N LEU A 45 19.84 5.43 -3.99
CA LEU A 45 19.49 6.65 -3.26
C LEU A 45 20.24 6.77 -1.93
N VAL A 46 20.48 5.66 -1.24
CA VAL A 46 21.14 5.66 0.09
C VAL A 46 22.65 5.54 -0.01
N PHE A 47 23.15 4.59 -0.80
CA PHE A 47 24.58 4.25 -0.86
C PHE A 47 25.32 4.93 -2.02
N GLY A 48 24.61 5.59 -2.94
CA GLY A 48 25.20 6.33 -4.06
C GLY A 48 25.65 5.48 -5.25
N TYR A 49 25.46 4.15 -5.21
CA TYR A 49 25.83 3.24 -6.31
C TYR A 49 24.71 2.24 -6.63
N GLY A 50 24.76 1.66 -7.83
CA GLY A 50 23.70 0.78 -8.38
C GLY A 50 23.19 1.30 -9.71
N HIS A 51 22.28 0.56 -10.34
CA HIS A 51 21.76 0.89 -11.67
C HIS A 51 20.36 1.48 -11.62
N LEU A 52 20.10 2.46 -12.49
CA LEU A 52 18.78 3.00 -12.77
C LEU A 52 18.37 2.61 -14.17
N THR A 53 17.13 2.15 -14.33
CA THR A 53 16.56 1.97 -15.66
C THR A 53 16.26 3.33 -16.29
N TRP A 54 16.04 3.35 -17.61
CA TRP A 54 15.78 4.56 -18.39
C TRP A 54 14.61 5.40 -17.84
N GLU A 55 13.61 4.77 -17.20
CA GLU A 55 12.46 5.47 -16.64
C GLU A 55 12.80 6.43 -15.48
N TRP A 56 13.94 6.22 -14.83
CA TRP A 56 14.45 7.04 -13.72
C TRP A 56 15.50 8.06 -14.16
N GLN A 57 15.90 8.05 -15.44
CA GLN A 57 16.87 9.01 -15.94
C GLN A 57 16.27 10.41 -16.02
N ASP A 58 17.14 11.42 -15.99
CA ASP A 58 16.76 12.84 -15.90
C ASP A 58 15.94 13.34 -17.11
N ASP A 59 16.04 12.65 -18.24
CA ASP A 59 15.32 12.94 -19.47
C ASP A 59 13.86 12.45 -19.42
N ALA A 60 13.60 11.30 -18.78
CA ALA A 60 12.28 10.66 -18.76
C ALA A 60 11.49 10.99 -17.49
N ARG A 61 12.08 10.78 -16.30
CA ARG A 61 11.48 11.01 -14.98
C ARG A 61 10.02 10.52 -14.86
N LEU A 62 9.80 9.25 -15.18
CA LEU A 62 8.47 8.65 -15.33
C LEU A 62 7.96 7.92 -14.08
N ARG A 63 8.85 7.63 -13.12
CA ARG A 63 8.53 6.86 -11.91
C ARG A 63 8.64 7.72 -10.66
N GLY A 64 7.68 7.54 -9.76
CA GLY A 64 7.66 8.24 -8.47
C GLY A 64 8.55 7.53 -7.45
N PHE A 65 9.26 8.30 -6.63
CA PHE A 65 10.17 7.74 -5.62
C PHE A 65 9.45 7.25 -4.36
N ALA A 66 8.12 7.41 -4.25
CA ALA A 66 7.34 7.01 -3.07
C ALA A 66 7.55 5.53 -2.68
N HIS A 67 7.46 4.61 -3.65
CA HIS A 67 7.66 3.18 -3.38
C HIS A 67 9.13 2.85 -3.02
N PRO A 68 10.15 3.27 -3.80
CA PRO A 68 11.55 3.15 -3.39
C PRO A 68 11.86 3.77 -2.03
N ALA A 69 11.22 4.89 -1.67
CA ALA A 69 11.47 5.59 -0.41
C ALA A 69 11.20 4.73 0.83
N LEU A 70 10.26 3.77 0.75
CA LEU A 70 10.04 2.79 1.82
C LEU A 70 11.29 1.96 2.09
N PHE A 71 11.93 1.46 1.04
CA PHE A 71 13.15 0.67 1.15
C PHE A 71 14.37 1.55 1.44
N ALA A 72 14.40 2.78 0.93
CA ALA A 72 15.47 3.72 1.23
C ALA A 72 15.49 4.10 2.71
N GLY A 73 14.31 4.31 3.32
CA GLY A 73 14.20 4.52 4.77
C GLY A 73 14.71 3.32 5.57
N LEU A 74 14.40 2.09 5.13
CA LEU A 74 14.94 0.86 5.73
C LEU A 74 16.47 0.81 5.61
N TYR A 75 17.03 1.04 4.43
CA TYR A 75 18.47 1.00 4.22
C TYR A 75 19.20 2.10 4.99
N LYS A 76 18.64 3.30 5.05
CA LYS A 76 19.20 4.40 5.86
C LYS A 76 19.21 4.05 7.33
N LEU A 77 18.15 3.40 7.84
CA LEU A 77 18.12 2.92 9.22
C LEU A 77 19.19 1.85 9.46
N LEU A 78 19.36 0.90 8.53
CA LEU A 78 20.41 -0.11 8.64
C LEU A 78 21.81 0.50 8.63
N GLU A 79 22.07 1.47 7.75
CA GLU A 79 23.33 2.22 7.68
C GLU A 79 23.61 2.98 8.99
N LEU A 80 22.61 3.71 9.51
CA LEU A 80 22.75 4.47 10.77
C LEU A 80 23.06 3.57 11.97
N LEU A 81 22.58 2.33 11.95
CA LEU A 81 22.83 1.33 13.00
C LEU A 81 24.08 0.48 12.73
N ASN A 82 24.80 0.69 11.62
CA ASN A 82 25.89 -0.15 11.13
C ASN A 82 25.49 -1.64 11.00
N LEU A 83 24.26 -1.89 10.54
CA LEU A 83 23.68 -3.21 10.28
C LEU A 83 23.47 -3.48 8.78
N ASP A 84 24.04 -2.65 7.91
CA ASP A 84 23.97 -2.67 6.44
C ASP A 84 24.77 -3.81 5.78
N SER A 85 24.80 -4.99 6.42
CA SER A 85 25.38 -6.19 5.83
C SER A 85 24.70 -6.55 4.50
N ARG A 86 25.44 -7.21 3.59
CA ARG A 86 24.93 -7.68 2.29
C ARG A 86 23.61 -8.45 2.42
N TRP A 87 23.50 -9.26 3.48
CA TRP A 87 22.30 -10.04 3.76
C TRP A 87 21.12 -9.19 4.25
N ALA A 88 21.38 -8.18 5.09
CA ALA A 88 20.35 -7.28 5.58
C ALA A 88 19.78 -6.41 4.46
N VAL A 89 20.63 -5.92 3.55
CA VAL A 89 20.19 -5.15 2.38
C VAL A 89 19.42 -6.04 1.40
N ALA A 90 19.89 -7.28 1.15
CA ALA A 90 19.23 -8.19 0.21
C ALA A 90 17.85 -8.71 0.70
N TYR A 91 17.73 -9.03 1.99
CA TYR A 91 16.49 -9.62 2.54
C TYR A 91 15.59 -8.62 3.27
N GLY A 92 16.11 -7.46 3.67
CA GLY A 92 15.37 -6.41 4.37
C GLY A 92 14.07 -5.99 3.65
N PRO A 93 14.08 -5.66 2.35
CA PRO A 93 12.88 -5.31 1.60
C PRO A 93 11.81 -6.38 1.65
N ARG A 94 12.20 -7.66 1.60
CA ARG A 94 11.29 -8.81 1.67
C ARG A 94 10.68 -8.97 3.06
N LEU A 95 11.46 -8.72 4.12
CA LEU A 95 10.93 -8.73 5.49
C LEU A 95 9.94 -7.59 5.71
N LEU A 96 10.27 -6.38 5.25
CA LEU A 96 9.34 -5.24 5.26
C LEU A 96 8.03 -5.59 4.53
N GLN A 97 8.15 -6.21 3.36
CA GLN A 97 7.00 -6.67 2.60
C GLN A 97 6.21 -7.77 3.31
N GLY A 98 6.88 -8.66 4.04
CA GLY A 98 6.23 -9.67 4.91
C GLY A 98 5.34 -9.02 5.97
N PHE A 99 5.81 -7.94 6.61
CA PHE A 99 4.98 -7.15 7.53
C PHE A 99 3.78 -6.50 6.83
N LEU A 100 3.99 -5.91 5.64
CA LEU A 100 2.89 -5.34 4.85
C LEU A 100 1.86 -6.41 4.45
N SER A 101 2.30 -7.60 4.06
CA SER A 101 1.41 -8.72 3.76
C SER A 101 0.59 -9.14 4.97
N ALA A 102 1.19 -9.18 6.16
CA ALA A 102 0.45 -9.50 7.39
C ALA A 102 -0.54 -8.38 7.77
N ALA A 103 -0.18 -7.11 7.52
CA ALA A 103 -1.10 -5.99 7.69
C ALA A 103 -2.29 -6.10 6.72
N ASN A 104 -2.06 -6.53 5.48
CA ASN A 104 -3.14 -6.81 4.53
C ASN A 104 -4.06 -7.92 5.02
N ASP A 105 -3.53 -9.02 5.56
CA ASP A 105 -4.33 -10.11 6.12
C ASP A 105 -5.28 -9.59 7.22
N TYR A 106 -4.80 -8.69 8.07
CA TYR A 106 -5.60 -8.03 9.10
C TYR A 106 -6.69 -7.15 8.50
N PHE A 107 -6.35 -6.28 7.55
CA PHE A 107 -7.33 -5.40 6.92
C PHE A 107 -8.36 -6.17 6.10
N LEU A 108 -7.97 -7.27 5.46
CA LEU A 108 -8.87 -8.17 4.75
C LEU A 108 -9.85 -8.83 5.71
N TYR A 109 -9.37 -9.37 6.83
CA TYR A 109 -10.25 -9.94 7.85
C TYR A 109 -11.25 -8.89 8.35
N LYS A 110 -10.77 -7.68 8.65
CA LYS A 110 -11.62 -6.57 9.08
C LYS A 110 -12.66 -6.21 8.01
N LEU A 111 -12.26 -6.10 6.75
CA LEU A 111 -13.14 -5.81 5.63
C LEU A 111 -14.24 -6.87 5.51
N ALA A 112 -13.85 -8.15 5.46
CA ALA A 112 -14.79 -9.26 5.33
C ALA A 112 -15.71 -9.36 6.55
N HIS A 113 -15.22 -9.07 7.75
CA HIS A 113 -16.01 -9.03 8.97
C HIS A 113 -17.09 -7.95 8.93
N THR A 114 -16.73 -6.76 8.45
CA THR A 114 -17.66 -5.63 8.32
C THR A 114 -18.76 -5.90 7.29
N TYR A 115 -18.45 -6.58 6.18
CA TYR A 115 -19.41 -6.81 5.09
C TYR A 115 -20.25 -8.08 5.24
N PHE A 116 -19.62 -9.18 5.64
CA PHE A 116 -20.22 -10.52 5.57
C PHE A 116 -20.28 -11.23 6.93
N GLY A 117 -19.90 -10.54 8.00
CA GLY A 117 -19.91 -11.05 9.37
C GLY A 117 -18.71 -11.94 9.74
N PRO A 118 -18.63 -12.37 11.00
CA PRO A 118 -17.44 -13.01 11.57
C PRO A 118 -17.14 -14.39 11.00
N LYS A 119 -18.17 -15.18 10.64
CA LYS A 119 -17.98 -16.52 10.08
C LYS A 119 -17.34 -16.45 8.69
N SER A 120 -17.89 -15.61 7.82
CA SER A 120 -17.38 -15.40 6.45
C SER A 120 -15.97 -14.80 6.46
N ALA A 121 -15.68 -13.90 7.40
CA ALA A 121 -14.35 -13.28 7.54
C ALA A 121 -13.23 -14.29 7.83
N LYS A 122 -13.51 -15.30 8.68
CA LYS A 122 -12.56 -16.36 8.99
C LYS A 122 -12.23 -17.20 7.76
N TRP A 123 -13.25 -17.57 6.98
CA TRP A 123 -13.06 -18.31 5.74
C TRP A 123 -12.35 -17.47 4.68
N ALA A 124 -12.68 -16.19 4.55
CA ALA A 124 -12.00 -15.28 3.63
C ALA A 124 -10.50 -15.17 3.97
N LEU A 125 -10.15 -15.00 5.24
CA LEU A 125 -8.76 -14.98 5.71
C LEU A 125 -8.05 -16.30 5.43
N LEU A 126 -8.70 -17.43 5.71
CA LEU A 126 -8.16 -18.76 5.42
C LEU A 126 -7.85 -18.93 3.93
N CYS A 127 -8.84 -18.65 3.06
CA CYS A 127 -8.67 -18.71 1.61
C CYS A 127 -7.57 -17.77 1.12
N HIS A 128 -7.40 -16.60 1.74
CA HIS A 128 -6.37 -15.64 1.36
C HIS A 128 -4.96 -16.09 1.77
N ILE A 129 -4.80 -16.64 2.97
CA ILE A 129 -3.52 -17.20 3.45
C ILE A 129 -3.09 -18.38 2.58
N PHE A 130 -4.02 -19.26 2.21
CA PHE A 130 -3.76 -20.47 1.41
C PHE A 130 -3.84 -20.25 -0.11
N SER A 131 -4.19 -19.04 -0.56
CA SER A 131 -4.17 -18.73 -1.99
C SER A 131 -2.73 -18.75 -2.50
N TRP A 132 -2.44 -19.64 -3.44
CA TRP A 132 -1.09 -19.82 -3.99
C TRP A 132 -0.51 -18.51 -4.52
N PHE A 133 -1.33 -17.69 -5.18
CA PHE A 133 -0.88 -16.45 -5.79
C PHE A 133 -0.59 -15.37 -4.75
N ILE A 134 -1.41 -15.29 -3.70
CA ILE A 134 -1.16 -14.37 -2.58
C ILE A 134 0.08 -14.79 -1.81
N PHE A 135 0.24 -16.09 -1.55
CA PHE A 135 1.45 -16.64 -0.95
C PHE A 135 2.69 -16.28 -1.77
N TYR A 136 2.59 -16.38 -3.11
CA TYR A 136 3.68 -16.14 -4.05
C TYR A 136 4.03 -14.66 -4.27
N VAL A 137 3.04 -13.76 -4.39
CA VAL A 137 3.24 -12.38 -4.84
C VAL A 137 3.25 -11.37 -3.70
N MET A 138 2.41 -11.53 -2.68
CA MET A 138 2.15 -10.47 -1.70
C MET A 138 3.38 -10.10 -0.85
N VAL A 139 4.32 -11.04 -0.73
CA VAL A 139 5.59 -10.90 0.00
C VAL A 139 6.74 -10.36 -0.86
N ARG A 140 6.50 -10.09 -2.14
CA ARG A 140 7.48 -9.51 -3.07
C ARG A 140 7.38 -7.98 -3.08
N PRO A 141 8.51 -7.26 -3.18
CA PRO A 141 8.57 -5.78 -3.13
C PRO A 141 7.97 -5.11 -4.38
N PHE A 142 6.68 -5.32 -4.62
CA PHE A 142 5.91 -4.67 -5.68
C PHE A 142 5.07 -3.53 -5.13
N SER A 143 5.03 -2.43 -5.89
CA SER A 143 4.12 -1.32 -5.60
C SER A 143 2.65 -1.76 -5.63
N ASN A 144 2.28 -2.77 -6.44
CA ASN A 144 0.95 -3.36 -6.47
C ASN A 144 0.55 -3.94 -5.10
N CYS A 145 1.50 -4.49 -4.36
CA CYS A 145 1.23 -5.08 -3.05
C CYS A 145 0.97 -4.00 -2.02
N VAL A 146 1.73 -2.90 -2.04
CA VAL A 146 1.47 -1.73 -1.20
C VAL A 146 0.12 -1.10 -1.54
N GLU A 147 -0.19 -0.95 -2.83
CA GLU A 147 -1.50 -0.51 -3.33
C GLU A 147 -2.62 -1.42 -2.78
N THR A 148 -2.45 -2.74 -2.85
CA THR A 148 -3.42 -3.72 -2.34
C THR A 148 -3.66 -3.54 -0.84
N VAL A 149 -2.61 -3.35 -0.05
CA VAL A 149 -2.71 -3.10 1.41
C VAL A 149 -3.48 -1.82 1.68
N CYS A 150 -3.10 -0.72 1.02
CA CYS A 150 -3.74 0.58 1.16
C CYS A 150 -5.22 0.53 0.75
N THR A 151 -5.52 -0.12 -0.39
CA THR A 151 -6.90 -0.23 -0.89
C THR A 151 -7.75 -1.10 0.03
N THR A 152 -7.24 -2.24 0.49
CA THR A 152 -7.95 -3.11 1.44
C THR A 152 -8.19 -2.40 2.77
N ALA A 153 -7.19 -1.67 3.29
CA ALA A 153 -7.31 -0.88 4.50
C ALA A 153 -8.36 0.24 4.35
N ALA A 154 -8.32 0.96 3.24
CA ALA A 154 -9.25 2.04 2.95
C ALA A 154 -10.69 1.53 2.87
N LEU A 155 -10.94 0.42 2.15
CA LEU A 155 -12.25 -0.22 2.09
C LEU A 155 -12.72 -0.73 3.46
N ALA A 156 -11.81 -1.24 4.30
CA ALA A 156 -12.12 -1.74 5.63
C ALA A 156 -12.57 -0.65 6.62
N TYR A 157 -12.16 0.61 6.39
CA TYR A 157 -12.58 1.77 7.18
C TYR A 157 -13.67 2.61 6.50
N TRP A 158 -14.04 2.29 5.27
CA TRP A 158 -14.95 3.10 4.48
C TRP A 158 -16.37 3.13 5.07
N PRO A 159 -17.03 4.30 5.09
CA PRO A 159 -18.36 4.49 5.69
C PRO A 159 -19.49 3.98 4.78
N TRP A 160 -19.66 2.67 4.68
CA TRP A 160 -20.70 2.06 3.86
C TRP A 160 -22.09 2.22 4.47
N LYS A 161 -22.86 3.19 3.98
CA LYS A 161 -24.22 3.47 4.49
C LYS A 161 -25.21 2.32 4.37
N PHE A 162 -25.06 1.43 3.39
CA PHE A 162 -25.93 0.25 3.26
C PHE A 162 -25.69 -0.77 4.39
N LEU A 163 -24.55 -0.69 5.09
CA LEU A 163 -24.26 -1.52 6.26
C LEU A 163 -24.82 -0.92 7.57
N ASP A 164 -25.20 0.35 7.58
CA ASP A 164 -25.74 1.03 8.78
C ASP A 164 -27.17 0.55 9.15
N GLY A 165 -27.84 -0.18 8.25
CA GLY A 165 -29.22 -0.66 8.40
C GLY A 165 -29.39 -2.13 8.82
N VAL A 166 -28.31 -2.91 8.92
CA VAL A 166 -28.38 -4.34 9.31
C VAL A 166 -28.26 -4.45 10.84
N ASP A 167 -29.21 -5.17 11.45
CA ASP A 167 -29.58 -5.15 12.86
C ASP A 167 -28.48 -4.95 13.91
N LYS A 168 -28.73 -3.98 14.80
CA LYS A 168 -27.94 -3.65 15.98
C LYS A 168 -28.07 -4.73 17.06
N LYS A 169 -27.34 -5.84 16.93
CA LYS A 169 -26.95 -6.60 18.13
C LYS A 169 -25.67 -6.01 18.72
N LYS A 170 -25.77 -5.65 20.00
CA LYS A 170 -24.85 -4.80 20.76
C LYS A 170 -23.61 -5.52 21.28
N ASP A 171 -23.40 -6.81 20.93
CA ASP A 171 -22.56 -7.70 21.74
C ASP A 171 -21.25 -8.21 21.11
N ASP A 172 -20.88 -7.88 19.87
CA ASP A 172 -19.63 -8.40 19.29
C ASP A 172 -18.53 -7.32 19.11
N ALA A 173 -17.62 -7.25 20.09
CA ALA A 173 -16.19 -6.85 20.03
C ALA A 173 -15.78 -5.39 19.65
N PRO A 174 -14.57 -4.93 20.08
CA PRO A 174 -14.17 -3.51 20.14
C PRO A 174 -13.56 -2.98 18.83
N VAL A 175 -13.98 -3.51 17.68
CA VAL A 175 -13.44 -3.09 16.38
C VAL A 175 -14.17 -1.82 15.96
N LYS A 176 -13.50 -0.66 16.09
CA LYS A 176 -13.99 0.65 15.62
C LYS A 176 -14.46 0.51 14.15
N ARG A 177 -15.79 0.54 13.94
CA ARG A 177 -16.47 0.00 12.74
C ARG A 177 -16.16 0.75 11.45
N SER A 178 -15.94 2.07 11.49
CA SER A 178 -15.57 2.83 10.30
C SER A 178 -14.96 4.17 10.69
N SER A 179 -14.09 4.72 9.83
CA SER A 179 -13.53 6.06 9.99
C SER A 179 -13.29 6.65 8.62
N ARG A 180 -14.06 7.68 8.29
CA ARG A 180 -14.01 8.36 6.98
C ARG A 180 -12.63 8.92 6.70
N THR A 181 -12.04 9.58 7.69
CA THR A 181 -10.71 10.16 7.58
C THR A 181 -9.65 9.08 7.36
N LEU A 182 -9.68 7.97 8.11
CA LEU A 182 -8.73 6.88 7.90
C LEU A 182 -8.89 6.25 6.52
N ALA A 183 -10.12 6.06 6.06
CA ALA A 183 -10.39 5.51 4.73
C ALA A 183 -9.81 6.39 3.61
N LEU A 184 -10.02 7.71 3.69
CA LEU A 184 -9.48 8.68 2.75
C LEU A 184 -7.95 8.79 2.83
N VAL A 185 -7.36 8.70 4.03
CA VAL A 185 -5.90 8.68 4.21
C VAL A 185 -5.29 7.44 3.55
N PHE A 186 -5.86 6.25 3.78
CA PHE A 186 -5.36 5.03 3.13
C PHE A 186 -5.56 5.05 1.62
N ALA A 187 -6.68 5.59 1.13
CA ALA A 187 -6.90 5.81 -0.30
C ALA A 187 -5.82 6.73 -0.90
N ALA A 188 -5.53 7.85 -0.23
CA ALA A 188 -4.52 8.79 -0.66
C ALA A 188 -3.10 8.20 -0.62
N LEU A 189 -2.76 7.41 0.41
CA LEU A 189 -1.52 6.64 0.45
C LEU A 189 -1.42 5.66 -0.73
N GLY A 190 -2.52 5.00 -1.08
CA GLY A 190 -2.58 4.14 -2.26
C GLY A 190 -2.29 4.90 -3.55
N VAL A 191 -2.82 6.11 -3.71
CA VAL A 191 -2.56 7.00 -4.86
C VAL A 191 -1.11 7.50 -4.86
N LEU A 192 -0.53 7.78 -3.69
CA LEU A 192 0.87 8.19 -3.55
C LEU A 192 1.84 7.12 -4.07
N PHE A 193 1.64 5.86 -3.67
CA PHE A 193 2.48 4.75 -4.14
C PHE A 193 2.19 4.36 -5.59
N ARG A 194 0.94 4.57 -6.04
CA ARG A 194 0.52 4.26 -7.40
C ARG A 194 -0.60 5.20 -7.86
N PRO A 195 -0.29 6.21 -8.70
CA PRO A 195 -1.28 7.19 -9.12
C PRO A 195 -2.53 6.60 -9.79
N THR A 196 -2.38 5.46 -10.47
CA THR A 196 -3.51 4.76 -11.13
C THR A 196 -4.55 4.22 -10.16
N ASN A 197 -4.23 4.07 -8.86
CA ASN A 197 -5.19 3.68 -7.82
C ASN A 197 -6.33 4.70 -7.67
N VAL A 198 -6.16 5.94 -8.15
CA VAL A 198 -7.23 6.94 -8.17
C VAL A 198 -8.51 6.41 -8.83
N MET A 199 -8.36 5.53 -9.83
CA MET A 199 -9.48 4.95 -10.57
C MET A 199 -10.41 4.11 -9.67
N ILE A 200 -9.86 3.41 -8.67
CA ILE A 200 -10.63 2.62 -7.71
C ILE A 200 -11.54 3.53 -6.86
N TRP A 201 -11.07 4.74 -6.56
CA TRP A 201 -11.74 5.68 -5.67
C TRP A 201 -12.74 6.60 -6.35
N LEU A 202 -12.75 6.65 -7.69
CA LEU A 202 -13.72 7.47 -8.43
C LEU A 202 -15.15 7.09 -8.07
N TYR A 203 -15.51 5.81 -8.20
CA TYR A 203 -16.88 5.37 -7.93
C TYR A 203 -17.28 5.50 -6.45
N PRO A 204 -16.56 4.90 -5.47
CA PRO A 204 -16.92 5.04 -4.06
C PRO A 204 -16.89 6.50 -3.60
N GLY A 205 -15.93 7.29 -4.08
CA GLY A 205 -15.79 8.71 -3.76
C GLY A 205 -16.98 9.54 -4.25
N ILE A 206 -17.41 9.35 -5.50
CA ILE A 206 -18.58 10.03 -6.07
C ILE A 206 -19.85 9.64 -5.30
N VAL A 207 -20.04 8.34 -5.04
CA VAL A 207 -21.19 7.85 -4.26
C VAL A 207 -21.19 8.46 -2.85
N HIS A 208 -20.04 8.49 -2.17
CA HIS A 208 -19.91 9.07 -0.85
C HIS A 208 -20.17 10.58 -0.83
N PHE A 209 -19.75 11.28 -1.89
CA PHE A 209 -20.01 12.70 -2.08
C PHE A 209 -21.52 12.99 -2.20
N PHE A 210 -22.23 12.25 -3.03
CA PHE A 210 -23.69 12.43 -3.19
C PHE A 210 -24.48 12.03 -1.94
N GLN A 211 -24.00 11.04 -1.20
CA GLN A 211 -24.63 10.61 0.04
C GLN A 211 -24.43 11.57 1.21
N THR A 212 -23.42 12.44 1.17
CA THR A 212 -23.09 13.32 2.30
C THR A 212 -23.89 14.62 2.23
N ARG A 213 -24.55 14.99 3.34
CA ARG A 213 -25.32 16.25 3.43
C ARG A 213 -24.41 17.48 3.46
N ASP A 214 -23.35 17.43 4.26
CA ASP A 214 -22.33 18.48 4.34
C ASP A 214 -21.21 18.25 3.32
N ARG A 215 -21.48 18.65 2.07
CA ARG A 215 -20.53 18.49 0.95
C ARG A 215 -19.31 19.40 1.09
N ALA A 216 -19.53 20.61 1.60
CA ALA A 216 -18.46 21.60 1.76
C ALA A 216 -17.49 21.18 2.86
N GLY A 217 -17.98 20.74 4.02
CA GLY A 217 -17.12 20.23 5.09
C GLY A 217 -16.37 18.96 4.70
N LEU A 218 -16.96 18.08 3.88
CA LEU A 218 -16.25 16.91 3.34
C LEU A 218 -15.09 17.33 2.42
N ILE A 219 -15.36 18.17 1.42
CA ILE A 219 -14.33 18.60 0.47
C ILE A 219 -13.24 19.41 1.19
N PHE A 220 -13.61 20.52 1.83
CA PHE A 220 -12.63 21.47 2.37
C PHE A 220 -12.03 21.01 3.71
N GLY A 221 -12.79 20.27 4.51
CA GLY A 221 -12.35 19.83 5.83
C GLY A 221 -11.57 18.51 5.83
N THR A 222 -11.76 17.64 4.83
CA THR A 222 -11.10 16.32 4.81
C THR A 222 -10.41 16.00 3.49
N VAL A 223 -11.10 16.07 2.35
CA VAL A 223 -10.53 15.63 1.07
C VAL A 223 -9.38 16.54 0.63
N LEU A 224 -9.60 17.86 0.64
CA LEU A 224 -8.63 18.84 0.18
C LEU A 224 -7.35 18.85 1.04
N PRO A 225 -7.41 18.88 2.40
CA PRO A 225 -6.22 18.77 3.23
C PRO A 225 -5.42 17.49 2.98
N ILE A 226 -6.11 16.34 2.85
CA ILE A 226 -5.45 15.05 2.58
C ILE A 226 -4.80 15.06 1.19
N ALA A 227 -5.50 15.57 0.16
CA ALA A 227 -4.98 15.64 -1.20
C ALA A 227 -3.76 16.58 -1.31
N LEU A 228 -3.83 17.75 -0.67
CA LEU A 228 -2.72 18.71 -0.62
C LEU A 228 -1.52 18.11 0.12
N ALA A 229 -1.73 17.50 1.29
CA ALA A 229 -0.68 16.85 2.05
C ALA A 229 -0.02 15.70 1.25
N THR A 230 -0.83 14.87 0.59
CA THR A 230 -0.34 13.75 -0.21
C THR A 230 0.47 14.23 -1.42
N THR A 231 -0.01 15.26 -2.11
CA THR A 231 0.69 15.87 -3.25
C THR A 231 2.00 16.52 -2.81
N ALA A 232 2.00 17.22 -1.68
CA ALA A 232 3.21 17.82 -1.11
C ALA A 232 4.24 16.74 -0.74
N VAL A 233 3.81 15.65 -0.09
CA VAL A 233 4.69 14.50 0.23
C VAL A 233 5.25 13.89 -1.04
N MET A 234 4.43 13.67 -2.08
CA MET A 234 4.89 13.16 -3.37
C MET A 234 5.97 14.05 -3.98
N LEU A 235 5.71 15.36 -4.08
CA LEU A 235 6.66 16.33 -4.62
C LEU A 235 7.96 16.38 -3.82
N CYS A 236 7.89 16.31 -2.48
CA CYS A 236 9.07 16.28 -1.63
C CYS A 236 9.90 15.01 -1.85
N ILE A 237 9.27 13.85 -1.92
CA ILE A 237 9.95 12.57 -2.18
C ILE A 237 10.59 12.58 -3.57
N ASP A 238 9.87 13.03 -4.59
CA ASP A 238 10.38 13.11 -5.96
C ASP A 238 11.51 14.15 -6.07
N ARG A 239 11.45 15.26 -5.33
CA ARG A 239 12.53 16.26 -5.25
C ARG A 239 13.79 15.70 -4.59
N LEU A 240 13.65 14.80 -3.61
CA LEU A 240 14.78 14.12 -2.98
C LEU A 240 15.41 13.09 -3.93
N GLY A 241 14.60 12.39 -4.73
CA GLY A 241 15.09 11.40 -5.68
C GLY A 241 15.75 12.00 -6.92
N TYR A 242 15.08 12.96 -7.59
CA TYR A 242 15.55 13.56 -8.85
C TYR A 242 16.45 14.78 -8.67
N GLY A 243 16.53 15.37 -7.47
CA GLY A 243 17.28 16.62 -7.26
C GLY A 243 16.59 17.89 -7.79
N GLU A 244 15.45 17.76 -8.47
CA GLU A 244 14.65 18.86 -9.00
C GLU A 244 13.16 18.67 -8.71
N TRP A 245 12.41 19.76 -8.65
CA TRP A 245 10.96 19.69 -8.42
C TRP A 245 10.28 19.06 -9.64
N THR A 246 9.83 17.82 -9.47
CA THR A 246 9.28 17.02 -10.55
C THR A 246 7.88 16.55 -10.16
N PHE A 247 6.90 16.78 -11.04
CA PHE A 247 5.55 16.27 -10.87
C PHE A 247 5.36 15.05 -11.77
N VAL A 248 5.74 13.87 -11.24
CA VAL A 248 5.81 12.63 -12.00
C VAL A 248 4.50 12.23 -12.71
N PRO A 249 3.30 12.37 -12.10
CA PRO A 249 2.06 12.01 -12.80
C PRO A 249 1.84 12.77 -14.11
N PHE A 250 2.27 14.04 -14.17
CA PHE A 250 2.18 14.83 -15.40
C PHE A 250 3.22 14.41 -16.42
N ASN A 251 4.45 14.10 -16.00
CA ASN A 251 5.47 13.56 -16.92
C ASN A 251 5.01 12.23 -17.52
N PHE A 252 4.43 11.35 -16.70
CA PHE A 252 3.85 10.10 -17.17
C PHE A 252 2.72 10.34 -18.17
N PHE A 253 1.82 11.28 -17.89
CA PHE A 253 0.74 11.66 -18.82
C PHE A 253 1.31 12.22 -20.13
N LYS A 254 2.27 13.15 -20.05
CA LYS A 254 2.91 13.76 -21.22
C LYS A 254 3.59 12.72 -22.09
N PHE A 255 4.38 11.84 -21.49
CA PHE A 255 5.11 10.80 -22.20
C PHE A 255 4.18 9.79 -22.90
N ASN A 256 3.15 9.31 -22.20
CA ASN A 256 2.26 8.27 -22.73
C ASN A 256 1.20 8.80 -23.69
N ILE A 257 0.68 10.01 -23.46
CA ILE A 257 -0.49 10.53 -24.21
C ILE A 257 -0.10 11.64 -25.18
N LEU A 258 0.79 12.56 -24.80
CA LEU A 258 1.12 13.72 -25.63
C LEU A 258 2.27 13.44 -26.59
N GLU A 259 3.25 12.63 -26.19
CA GLU A 259 4.48 12.43 -26.97
C GLU A 259 4.50 11.16 -27.83
N VAL A 260 3.46 10.31 -27.76
CA VAL A 260 3.27 9.06 -28.53
C VAL A 260 4.59 8.43 -28.97
N ARG A 261 5.46 8.11 -28.00
CA ARG A 261 6.62 7.22 -28.22
C ARG A 261 6.25 5.76 -27.94
N ALA A 262 4.96 5.45 -27.94
CA ALA A 262 4.43 4.13 -27.57
C ALA A 262 4.67 3.03 -28.63
N ASP A 263 5.26 3.36 -29.78
CA ASP A 263 5.57 2.40 -30.84
C ASP A 263 7.05 2.51 -31.30
N ILE A 264 8.01 2.06 -30.49
CA ILE A 264 9.30 1.49 -30.95
C ILE A 264 9.75 0.40 -29.98
#